data_AF-A0A9E2CB21-F1
#
_entry.id   AF-A0A9E2CB21-F1
#
_cell.length_a   1.000
_cell.length_b   1.000
_cell.length_c   1.000
_cell.angle_alpha   90.00
_cell.angle_beta   90.00
_cell.angle_gamma   90.00
#
_symmetry.space_group_name_H-M   'P 1'
#
loop_
_entity.id
_entity.type
_entity.pdbx_description
1 polymer ?
#
loop_
_entity_poly.entity_id
_entity_poly.type
_entity_poly.pdbx_seq_one_letter_code
_entity_poly.pdbx_strand_id
1 'polypeptide(L)'
;MNENNLLSLLIVLLVIGTIFNFLLALAISYLASVIKRRFGKDYADKYIEAAEIGVRGSEQYFLTSSSQVTNKDKKDLALDITKKMLQKDNISLKTRDDEDLLSDIIEAMVNKVSEHKRNSYASAGHKAG
;
A
#
# COMPACT_ATOMS: atom_id res chain seq x y z
N MET A 1 -0.46 39.85 7.01
CA MET A 1 0.28 38.63 7.42
C MET A 1 1.54 38.56 6.57
N ASN A 2 2.71 38.52 7.21
CA ASN A 2 4.01 38.63 6.54
C ASN A 2 4.36 37.36 5.75
N GLU A 3 4.85 37.52 4.52
CA GLU A 3 5.36 36.45 3.64
C GLU A 3 6.43 35.59 4.34
N ASN A 4 7.20 36.19 5.25
CA ASN A 4 8.19 35.50 6.09
C ASN A 4 7.56 34.47 7.05
N ASN A 5 6.34 34.69 7.52
CA ASN A 5 5.63 33.75 8.38
C ASN A 5 5.08 32.57 7.56
N LEU A 6 4.70 32.80 6.30
CA LEU A 6 4.22 31.76 5.38
C LEU A 6 5.37 30.83 4.96
N LEU A 7 6.53 31.41 4.65
CA LEU A 7 7.77 30.68 4.35
C LEU A 7 8.25 29.83 5.53
N SER A 8 8.22 30.40 6.75
CA SER A 8 8.57 29.65 7.96
C SER A 8 7.61 28.49 8.22
N LEU A 9 6.32 28.68 8.00
CA LEU A 9 5.30 27.63 8.14
C LEU A 9 5.53 26.47 7.14
N LEU A 10 5.85 26.79 5.89
CA LEU A 10 6.15 25.79 4.85
C LEU A 10 7.41 24.97 5.17
N ILE A 11 8.46 25.62 5.67
CA ILE A 11 9.70 24.94 6.09
C ILE A 11 9.41 23.97 7.25
N VAL A 12 8.63 24.41 8.23
CA VAL A 12 8.24 23.57 9.37
C VAL A 12 7.43 22.34 8.91
N LEU A 13 6.49 22.51 7.97
CA LEU A 13 5.73 21.39 7.41
C LEU A 13 6.62 20.41 6.63
N LEU A 14 7.61 20.89 5.89
CA LEU A 14 8.59 20.08 5.18
C LEU A 14 9.47 19.26 6.14
N VAL A 15 9.93 19.89 7.22
CA VAL A 15 10.73 19.22 8.26
C VAL A 15 9.91 18.16 8.99
N ILE A 16 8.65 18.45 9.33
CA ILE A 16 7.77 17.46 9.97
C ILE A 16 7.48 16.30 9.02
N GLY A 17 7.20 16.58 7.74
CA GLY A 17 6.96 15.54 6.73
C GLY A 17 8.17 14.64 6.49
N THR A 18 9.38 15.20 6.49
CA THR A 18 10.62 14.42 6.35
C THR A 18 10.92 13.57 7.58
N ILE A 19 10.69 14.09 8.79
CA ILE A 19 10.80 13.31 10.04
C ILE A 19 9.77 12.18 10.06
N PHE A 20 8.53 12.44 9.64
CA PHE A 20 7.50 11.41 9.56
C PHE A 20 7.86 10.32 8.56
N ASN A 21 8.35 10.69 7.37
CA ASN A 21 8.83 9.72 6.37
C ASN A 21 10.03 8.91 6.88
N PHE A 22 10.92 9.53 7.65
CA PHE A 22 12.06 8.83 8.27
C PHE A 22 11.61 7.84 9.35
N LEU A 23 10.66 8.24 10.22
CA LEU A 23 10.07 7.35 11.22
C LEU A 23 9.26 6.21 10.58
N LEU A 24 8.56 6.48 9.50
CA LEU A 24 7.85 5.48 8.71
C LEU A 24 8.82 4.50 8.05
N ALA A 25 9.93 4.99 7.47
CA ALA A 25 10.97 4.14 6.90
C ALA A 25 11.65 3.26 7.97
N LEU A 26 11.84 3.80 9.18
CA LEU A 26 12.33 3.04 10.34
C LEU A 26 11.33 1.97 10.79
N ALA A 27 10.03 2.30 10.86
CA ALA A 27 8.99 1.36 11.22
C ALA A 27 8.88 0.23 10.18
N ILE A 28 8.90 0.55 8.88
CA ILE A 28 8.90 -0.42 7.78
C ILE A 28 10.18 -1.27 7.82
N SER A 29 11.35 -0.68 8.04
CA SER A 29 12.61 -1.40 8.13
C SER A 29 12.68 -2.33 9.35
N TYR A 30 12.13 -1.89 10.48
CA TYR A 30 12.02 -2.70 11.69
C TYR A 30 11.04 -3.85 11.47
N LEU A 31 9.87 -3.59 10.89
CA LEU A 31 8.88 -4.61 10.55
C LEU A 31 9.47 -5.62 9.56
N ALA A 32 10.17 -5.15 8.52
CA ALA A 32 10.90 -5.99 7.59
C ALA A 32 12.00 -6.81 8.27
N SER A 33 12.73 -6.24 9.24
CA SER A 33 13.76 -6.94 10.01
C SER A 33 13.17 -8.02 10.93
N VAL A 34 12.02 -7.75 11.57
CA VAL A 34 11.28 -8.69 12.42
C VAL A 34 10.72 -9.84 11.59
N ILE A 35 10.13 -9.54 10.43
CA ILE A 35 9.61 -10.54 9.49
C ILE A 35 10.77 -11.39 8.94
N LYS A 36 11.88 -10.75 8.54
CA LYS A 36 13.11 -11.43 8.07
C LYS A 36 13.72 -12.35 9.13
N ARG A 37 13.65 -11.98 10.41
CA ARG A 37 14.10 -12.82 11.54
C ARG A 37 13.17 -13.99 11.85
N ARG A 38 11.85 -13.87 11.65
CA ARG A 38 10.89 -14.95 11.96
C ARG A 38 10.64 -15.93 10.82
N PHE A 39 10.69 -15.49 9.56
CA PHE A 39 10.19 -16.28 8.44
C PHE A 39 11.20 -16.57 7.33
N GLY A 40 12.41 -15.99 7.39
CA GLY A 40 13.41 -16.11 6.32
C GLY A 40 13.08 -15.18 5.13
N LYS A 41 14.13 -14.64 4.49
CA LYS A 41 14.02 -13.62 3.42
C LYS A 41 13.05 -14.02 2.30
N ASP A 42 13.09 -15.28 1.89
CA ASP A 42 12.31 -15.80 0.76
C ASP A 42 10.80 -15.85 1.04
N TYR A 43 10.38 -15.93 2.30
CA TYR A 43 8.97 -15.94 2.68
C TYR A 43 8.36 -14.53 2.57
N ALA A 44 9.10 -13.52 3.05
CA ALA A 44 8.68 -12.13 3.00
C ALA A 44 8.59 -11.61 1.57
N ASP A 45 9.58 -11.93 0.74
CA ASP A 45 9.62 -11.53 -0.67
C ASP A 45 8.43 -12.12 -1.43
N LYS A 46 8.14 -13.42 -1.23
CA LYS A 46 6.96 -14.08 -1.84
C LYS A 46 5.63 -13.52 -1.34
N TYR A 47 5.56 -13.10 -0.09
CA TYR A 47 4.37 -12.47 0.48
C TYR A 47 4.04 -11.13 -0.18
N ILE A 48 5.06 -10.28 -0.32
CA ILE A 48 4.92 -8.97 -0.96
C ILE A 48 4.62 -9.15 -2.45
N GLU A 49 5.32 -10.08 -3.12
CA GLU A 49 5.09 -10.40 -4.53
C GLU A 49 3.64 -10.87 -4.78
N ALA A 50 3.15 -11.83 -3.98
CA ALA A 50 1.78 -12.32 -4.11
C ALA A 50 0.75 -11.21 -3.86
N ALA A 51 0.99 -10.34 -2.87
CA ALA A 51 0.12 -9.22 -2.56
C ALA A 51 0.11 -8.16 -3.69
N GLU A 52 1.26 -7.86 -4.29
CA GLU A 52 1.34 -6.95 -5.44
C GLU A 52 0.56 -7.50 -6.63
N ILE A 53 0.70 -8.81 -6.92
CA ILE A 53 -0.04 -9.46 -7.99
C ILE A 53 -1.55 -9.45 -7.70
N GLY A 54 -1.96 -9.71 -6.45
CA GLY A 54 -3.36 -9.64 -6.04
C GLY A 54 -3.98 -8.26 -6.25
N VAL A 55 -3.27 -7.21 -5.82
CA VAL A 55 -3.70 -5.81 -6.01
C VAL A 55 -3.81 -5.46 -7.49
N ARG A 56 -2.80 -5.80 -8.30
CA ARG A 56 -2.84 -5.57 -9.76
C ARG A 56 -3.97 -6.34 -10.44
N GLY A 57 -4.17 -7.60 -10.08
CA GLY A 57 -5.27 -8.43 -10.60
C GLY A 57 -6.64 -7.85 -10.26
N SER A 58 -6.82 -7.38 -9.02
CA SER A 58 -8.05 -6.71 -8.59
C SER A 58 -8.31 -5.41 -9.39
N GLU A 59 -7.27 -4.60 -9.59
CA GLU A 59 -7.36 -3.37 -10.37
C GLU A 59 -7.73 -3.66 -11.82
N GLN A 60 -7.15 -4.69 -12.42
CA GLN A 60 -7.43 -5.08 -13.81
C GLN A 60 -8.85 -5.60 -13.98
N TYR A 61 -9.34 -6.41 -13.03
CA TYR A 61 -10.72 -6.90 -13.00
C TYR A 61 -11.74 -5.76 -12.92
N PHE A 62 -11.47 -4.77 -12.06
CA PHE A 62 -12.36 -3.62 -11.90
C PHE A 62 -12.14 -2.53 -12.96
N LEU A 63 -11.00 -2.45 -13.63
CA LEU A 63 -10.83 -1.61 -14.82
C LEU A 63 -11.74 -2.05 -15.97
N THR A 64 -12.01 -3.36 -16.07
CA THR A 64 -12.99 -3.90 -17.03
C THR A 64 -14.44 -3.75 -16.59
N SER A 65 -14.70 -3.36 -15.33
CA SER A 65 -16.03 -3.13 -14.78
C SER A 65 -16.31 -1.62 -14.71
N SER A 66 -17.26 -1.10 -15.49
CA SER A 66 -17.48 0.36 -15.62
C SER A 66 -18.07 1.07 -14.38
N SER A 67 -18.07 0.42 -13.20
CA SER A 67 -18.68 0.93 -11.98
C SER A 67 -17.63 1.56 -11.04
N GLN A 68 -18.05 2.57 -10.28
CA GLN A 68 -17.28 3.07 -9.14
C GLN A 68 -17.20 1.96 -8.09
N VAL A 69 -16.03 1.33 -7.99
CA VAL A 69 -15.78 0.22 -7.07
C VAL A 69 -15.13 0.74 -5.80
N THR A 70 -15.61 0.29 -4.65
CA THR A 70 -15.08 0.73 -3.36
C THR A 70 -13.69 0.13 -3.09
N ASN A 71 -12.87 0.80 -2.29
CA ASN A 71 -11.58 0.23 -1.87
C ASN A 71 -11.74 -1.11 -1.11
N LYS A 72 -12.89 -1.30 -0.45
CA LYS A 72 -13.22 -2.55 0.25
C LYS A 72 -13.35 -3.71 -0.74
N ASP A 73 -14.09 -3.54 -1.83
CA ASP A 73 -14.27 -4.60 -2.83
C ASP A 73 -12.95 -4.96 -3.53
N LYS A 74 -12.09 -3.97 -3.76
CA LYS A 74 -10.74 -4.17 -4.28
C LYS A 74 -9.85 -4.94 -3.32
N LYS A 75 -9.90 -4.59 -2.02
CA LYS A 75 -9.17 -5.30 -0.97
C LYS A 75 -9.62 -6.76 -0.89
N ASP A 76 -10.92 -7.02 -0.86
CA ASP A 76 -11.46 -8.37 -0.72
C ASP A 76 -11.06 -9.25 -1.91
N LEU A 77 -11.12 -8.71 -3.14
CA LEU A 77 -10.67 -9.43 -4.34
C LEU A 77 -9.15 -9.63 -4.37
N ALA A 78 -8.38 -8.61 -3.99
CA ALA A 78 -6.92 -8.72 -3.92
C ALA A 78 -6.49 -9.77 -2.88
N LEU A 79 -7.18 -9.84 -1.74
CA LEU A 79 -6.95 -10.82 -0.69
C LEU A 79 -7.22 -12.25 -1.20
N ASP A 80 -8.33 -12.47 -1.90
CA ASP A 80 -8.65 -13.77 -2.48
C ASP A 80 -7.60 -14.24 -3.51
N ILE A 81 -7.20 -13.36 -4.44
CA ILE A 81 -6.16 -13.67 -5.43
C ILE A 81 -4.82 -13.98 -4.75
N THR A 82 -4.44 -13.18 -3.75
CA THR A 82 -3.18 -13.35 -3.04
C THR A 82 -3.14 -14.66 -2.25
N LYS A 83 -4.23 -15.01 -1.55
CA LYS A 83 -4.34 -16.29 -0.84
C LYS A 83 -4.20 -17.48 -1.79
N LYS A 84 -4.83 -17.42 -2.98
CA LYS A 84 -4.70 -18.46 -4.01
C LYS A 84 -3.27 -18.60 -4.53
N MET A 85 -2.55 -17.49 -4.69
CA MET A 85 -1.13 -17.52 -5.10
C MET A 85 -0.23 -18.12 -4.02
N LEU A 86 -0.37 -17.68 -2.77
CA LEU A 86 0.41 -18.22 -1.65
C LEU A 86 0.17 -19.72 -1.47
N GLN A 87 -1.08 -20.18 -1.61
CA GLN A 87 -1.40 -21.60 -1.60
C GLN A 87 -0.70 -22.38 -2.73
N LYS A 88 -0.66 -21.82 -3.95
CA LYS A 88 0.02 -22.43 -5.09
C LYS A 88 1.52 -22.61 -4.85
N ASP A 89 2.13 -21.70 -4.09
CA ASP A 89 3.54 -21.73 -3.73
C ASP A 89 3.84 -22.52 -2.45
N ASN A 90 2.88 -23.32 -1.96
CA ASN A 90 2.94 -24.06 -0.69
C ASN A 90 3.19 -23.19 0.55
N ILE A 91 2.84 -21.91 0.48
CA ILE A 91 2.87 -20.98 1.60
C ILE A 91 1.50 -21.02 2.29
N SER A 92 1.48 -21.63 3.47
CA SER A 92 0.28 -21.68 4.31
C SER A 92 0.31 -20.53 5.31
N LEU A 93 -0.77 -19.77 5.36
CA LEU A 93 -1.08 -18.83 6.45
C LEU A 93 -1.38 -19.67 7.70
N LYS A 94 -0.37 -19.92 8.53
CA LYS A 94 -0.48 -20.86 9.66
C LYS A 94 -1.05 -20.20 10.91
N THR A 95 -0.88 -18.89 11.03
CA THR A 95 -1.35 -18.14 12.19
C THR A 95 -2.35 -17.06 11.78
N ARG A 96 -3.22 -16.69 12.71
CA ARG A 96 -4.13 -15.56 12.54
C ARG A 96 -3.36 -14.26 12.29
N ASP A 97 -2.21 -14.10 12.94
CA ASP A 97 -1.31 -12.95 12.75
C ASP A 97 -0.81 -12.85 11.29
N ASP A 98 -0.58 -13.99 10.63
CA ASP A 98 -0.17 -14.02 9.21
C ASP A 98 -1.29 -13.55 8.27
N GLU A 99 -2.54 -13.93 8.57
CA GLU A 99 -3.72 -13.48 7.81
C GLU A 99 -4.00 -11.99 8.02
N ASP A 100 -3.89 -11.52 9.26
CA ASP A 100 -4.09 -10.11 9.62
C ASP A 100 -2.99 -9.24 8.97
N LEU A 101 -1.73 -9.68 9.04
CA LEU A 101 -0.62 -9.01 8.36
C LEU A 101 -0.81 -8.92 6.85
N LEU A 102 -1.27 -10.00 6.20
CA LEU A 102 -1.56 -10.00 4.77
C LEU A 102 -2.68 -9.02 4.42
N SER A 103 -3.73 -8.99 5.24
CA SER A 103 -4.87 -8.09 5.09
C SER A 103 -4.44 -6.62 5.18
N ASP A 104 -3.59 -6.27 6.15
CA ASP A 104 -3.07 -4.92 6.36
C ASP A 104 -2.17 -4.47 5.20
N ILE A 105 -1.29 -5.37 4.74
CA ILE A 105 -0.41 -5.12 3.59
C ILE A 105 -1.23 -4.83 2.32
N ILE A 106 -2.25 -5.65 2.04
CA ILE A 106 -3.11 -5.47 0.87
C ILE A 106 -3.94 -4.19 0.98
N GLU A 107 -4.47 -3.87 2.17
CA GLU A 107 -5.20 -2.63 2.41
C GLU A 107 -4.33 -1.39 2.14
N ALA A 108 -3.10 -1.38 2.66
CA ALA A 108 -2.16 -0.30 2.43
C ALA A 108 -1.84 -0.13 0.93
N MET A 109 -1.66 -1.24 0.20
CA MET A 109 -1.38 -1.20 -1.24
C MET A 109 -2.57 -0.70 -2.07
N VAL A 110 -3.79 -1.18 -1.80
CA VAL A 110 -5.01 -0.72 -2.48
C VAL A 110 -5.22 0.78 -2.24
N ASN A 111 -5.07 1.24 -0.99
CA ASN A 111 -5.21 2.65 -0.65
C ASN A 111 -4.17 3.52 -1.39
N LYS A 112 -2.91 3.07 -1.45
CA LYS A 112 -1.84 3.75 -2.20
C LYS A 112 -2.15 3.87 -3.69
N VAL A 113 -2.65 2.81 -4.32
CA VAL A 113 -3.03 2.82 -5.75
C VAL A 113 -4.21 3.76 -5.99
N SER A 114 -5.24 3.71 -5.15
CA SER A 114 -6.40 4.60 -5.25
C SER A 114 -6.06 6.07 -4.99
N GLU A 115 -5.12 6.37 -4.09
CA GLU A 115 -4.58 7.73 -3.90
C GLU A 115 -3.77 8.22 -5.10
N HIS A 116 -2.90 7.38 -5.66
CA HIS A 116 -2.12 7.71 -6.84
C HIS A 116 -3.02 8.03 -8.05
N LYS A 117 -4.12 7.28 -8.22
CA LYS A 117 -5.15 7.58 -9.22
C LYS A 117 -5.81 8.93 -8.96
N ARG A 118 -6.31 9.16 -7.73
CA ARG A 118 -6.93 10.46 -7.36
C ARG A 118 -6.01 11.65 -7.64
N ASN A 119 -4.74 11.55 -7.29
CA ASN A 119 -3.76 12.63 -7.49
C ASN A 119 -3.41 12.83 -8.97
N SER A 120 -3.34 11.75 -9.76
CA SER A 120 -3.12 11.83 -11.21
C SER A 120 -4.28 12.52 -11.92
N TYR A 121 -5.53 12.19 -11.57
CA TYR A 121 -6.72 12.85 -12.13
C TYR A 121 -6.84 14.31 -11.69
N ALA A 122 -6.49 14.63 -10.44
CA ALA A 122 -6.46 16.01 -9.94
C ALA A 122 -5.43 16.88 -10.68
N SER A 123 -4.25 16.34 -11.02
CA SER A 123 -3.24 17.07 -11.79
C SER A 123 -3.61 17.24 -13.27
N ALA A 124 -4.36 16.29 -13.84
CA ALA A 124 -4.84 16.37 -15.22
C ALA A 124 -5.97 17.39 -15.40
N GLY A 125 -6.85 17.54 -14.42
CA GLY A 125 -7.91 18.57 -14.40
C GLY A 125 -7.39 20.01 -14.24
N HIS A 126 -6.18 20.20 -13.72
CA HIS A 126 -5.58 21.53 -13.54
C HIS A 126 -4.92 22.09 -14.81
N LYS A 127 -4.80 21.30 -15.89
CA LYS A 127 -4.24 21.75 -17.18
C LYS A 127 -5.28 22.06 -18.25
N ALA A 128 -6.56 21.87 -17.97
CA ALA A 128 -7.67 22.06 -18.93
C ALA A 128 -8.58 23.26 -18.60
N GLY A 129 -8.11 24.20 -17.76
CA GLY A 129 -8.80 25.44 -17.41
C GLY A 129 -8.08 26.65 -17.96
#